data_AF-A9PBZ1-F1
#
_entry.id   AF-A9PBZ1-F1
#
_cell.length_a   1.000
_cell.length_b   1.000
_cell.length_c   1.000
_cell.angle_alpha   90.00
_cell.angle_beta   90.00
_cell.angle_gamma   90.00
#
_symmetry.space_group_name_H-M   'P 1'
#
loop_
_entity.id
_entity.type
_entity.pdbx_description
1 polymer ?
#
loop_
_entity_poly.entity_id
_entity_poly.type
_entity_poly.pdbx_seq_one_letter_code
_entity_poly.pdbx_strand_id
1 'polypeptide(L)' 'MLRDAGFDEVIAEDRTDQFNQVLLRELKAIEKEKDEFIHDFSEEDYNDIVGGWKAKLIRSSSGEQRWGLFIAKKK' A
#
# COMPACT_ATOMS: atom_id res chain seq x y z
N MET A 1 -3.17 -22.92 3.21
CA MET A 1 -3.10 -22.26 4.53
C MET A 1 -4.47 -22.00 5.16
N LEU A 2 -5.32 -21.10 4.64
CA LEU A 2 -6.61 -20.77 5.30
C LEU A 2 -7.62 -21.92 5.29
N ARG A 3 -7.76 -22.63 4.16
CA ARG A 3 -8.57 -23.85 4.09
C ARG A 3 -8.02 -24.94 5.01
N ASP A 4 -6.70 -25.12 5.01
CA ASP A 4 -6.02 -26.10 5.87
C ASP A 4 -6.18 -25.78 7.36
N ALA A 5 -6.37 -24.51 7.71
CA ALA A 5 -6.67 -24.05 9.06
C ALA A 5 -8.16 -24.22 9.46
N GLY A 6 -8.99 -24.80 8.59
CA GLY A 6 -10.40 -25.12 8.86
C GLY A 6 -11.39 -23.99 8.56
N PHE A 7 -10.98 -22.97 7.79
CA PHE A 7 -11.91 -21.94 7.31
C PHE A 7 -12.59 -22.35 6.00
N ASP A 8 -13.88 -22.05 5.92
CA ASP A 8 -14.72 -22.20 4.74
C ASP A 8 -14.89 -20.84 4.02
N GLU A 9 -15.48 -20.88 2.81
CA GLU A 9 -15.79 -19.68 2.01
C GLU A 9 -14.57 -18.75 1.83
N VAL A 10 -13.38 -19.33 1.63
CA VAL A 10 -12.13 -18.56 1.47
C VAL A 10 -12.11 -17.84 0.12
N ILE A 11 -12.13 -16.51 0.18
CA ILE A 11 -11.91 -15.58 -0.93
C ILE A 11 -10.48 -15.03 -0.80
N ALA A 12 -9.74 -15.06 -1.90
CA ALA A 12 -8.40 -14.47 -2.01
C ALA A 12 -8.35 -13.63 -3.28
N GLU A 13 -8.16 -12.32 -3.13
CA GLU A 13 -8.12 -11.36 -4.24
C GLU A 13 -6.76 -10.65 -4.26
N ASP A 14 -6.15 -10.54 -5.44
CA ASP A 14 -5.05 -9.61 -5.66
C ASP A 14 -5.65 -8.20 -5.89
N ARG A 15 -5.39 -7.30 -4.95
CA ARG A 15 -5.81 -5.89 -4.97
C ARG A 15 -4.61 -4.95 -5.15
N THR A 16 -3.52 -5.43 -5.75
CA THR A 16 -2.32 -4.61 -6.03
C THR A 16 -2.64 -3.40 -6.90
N ASP A 17 -3.60 -3.48 -7.82
CA ASP A 17 -4.02 -2.32 -8.60
C ASP A 17 -4.69 -1.25 -7.74
N GLN A 18 -5.55 -1.65 -6.80
CA GLN A 18 -6.13 -0.74 -5.82
C GLN A 18 -5.03 -0.12 -4.95
N PHE A 19 -4.05 -0.91 -4.52
CA PHE A 19 -2.89 -0.43 -3.76
C PHE A 19 -2.13 0.68 -4.49
N ASN A 20 -1.83 0.44 -5.77
CA ASN A 20 -1.10 1.38 -6.62
C ASN A 20 -1.88 2.70 -6.80
N GLN A 21 -3.20 2.62 -6.99
CA GLN A 21 -4.05 3.80 -7.10
C GLN A 21 -4.05 4.64 -5.82
N VAL A 22 -4.10 4.00 -4.65
CA VAL A 22 -4.04 4.69 -3.36
C VAL A 22 -2.68 5.38 -3.21
N LEU A 23 -1.57 4.66 -3.42
CA LEU A 23 -0.22 5.21 -3.32
C LEU A 23 -0.01 6.42 -4.25
N LEU A 24 -0.46 6.33 -5.51
CA LEU A 24 -0.34 7.44 -6.45
C LEU A 24 -1.14 8.67 -6.03
N ARG A 25 -2.32 8.48 -5.45
CA ARG A 25 -3.15 9.59 -4.95
C ARG A 25 -2.54 10.23 -3.70
N GLU A 26 -2.08 9.44 -2.75
CA GLU A 26 -1.44 9.92 -1.53
C GLU A 26 -0.14 10.67 -1.85
N LEU A 27 0.67 10.13 -2.77
CA LEU A 27 1.89 10.78 -3.25
C LEU A 27 1.61 12.14 -3.90
N LYS A 28 0.55 12.26 -4.71
CA LYS A 28 0.15 13.55 -5.28
C LYS A 28 -0.32 14.55 -4.23
N ALA A 29 -0.98 14.09 -3.17
CA ALA A 29 -1.43 14.96 -2.08
C ALA A 29 -0.24 15.53 -1.30
N ILE A 30 0.69 14.67 -0.88
CA ILE A 30 1.86 15.10 -0.10
C ILE A 30 2.82 15.98 -0.92
N GLU A 31 3.00 15.69 -2.23
CA GLU A 31 3.85 16.52 -3.10
C GLU A 31 3.24 17.92 -3.32
N LYS A 32 1.91 18.06 -3.26
CA LYS A 32 1.22 19.35 -3.39
C LYS A 32 1.35 20.20 -2.12
N GLU A 33 1.36 19.56 -0.96
CA GLU A 33 1.41 20.18 0.37
C GLU A 33 2.81 20.08 1.00
N LYS A 34 3.86 19.96 0.17
CA LYS A 34 5.25 19.73 0.60
C LYS A 34 5.72 20.73 1.66
N ASP A 35 5.53 22.02 1.40
CA ASP A 35 6.08 23.07 2.27
C ASP A 35 5.38 23.08 3.64
N GLU A 36 4.08 22.81 3.68
CA GLU A 36 3.30 22.68 4.92
C GLU A 36 3.71 21.42 5.70
N PHE A 37 3.89 20.29 5.01
CA PHE A 37 4.39 19.07 5.62
C PHE A 37 5.79 19.26 6.23
N ILE A 38 6.72 19.89 5.49
CA ILE A 38 8.08 20.14 6.00
C ILE A 38 8.07 21.11 7.19
N HIS A 39 7.14 22.06 7.20
CA HIS A 39 6.96 22.99 8.32
C HIS A 39 6.50 22.27 9.60
N ASP A 40 5.52 21.36 9.48
CA ASP A 40 4.94 20.65 10.62
C ASP A 40 5.81 19.47 11.10
N PHE A 41 6.62 18.89 10.22
CA PHE A 41 7.47 17.74 10.47
C PHE A 41 8.94 18.08 10.19
N SER A 42 9.51 17.52 9.11
CA SER A 42 10.86 17.80 8.64
C SER A 42 11.03 17.45 7.16
N GLU A 43 12.11 17.94 6.55
CA GLU A 43 12.47 17.54 5.18
C GLU A 43 12.89 16.07 5.10
N GLU A 44 13.48 15.52 6.17
CA GLU A 44 13.84 14.10 6.26
C GLU A 44 12.59 13.21 6.24
N ASP A 45 11.58 13.52 7.07
CA ASP A 45 10.31 12.80 7.11
C ASP A 45 9.60 12.82 5.74
N TYR A 46 9.62 13.98 5.08
CA TYR A 46 9.06 14.12 3.73
C TYR A 46 9.77 13.20 2.74
N ASN A 47 11.10 13.23 2.73
CA ASN A 47 11.92 12.42 1.82
C ASN A 47 11.74 10.92 2.07
N ASP A 48 11.64 10.50 3.33
CA ASP A 48 11.41 9.11 3.71
C ASP A 48 10.04 8.60 3.27
N ILE A 49 8.97 9.39 3.46
CA ILE A 49 7.63 9.01 3.01
C ILE A 49 7.57 8.93 1.49
N VAL A 50 8.01 9.98 0.78
CA VAL A 50 7.97 10.04 -0.68
C VAL A 50 8.85 8.97 -1.30
N GLY A 51 10.07 8.78 -0.79
CA GLY A 51 11.00 7.75 -1.22
C GLY A 51 10.43 6.35 -0.99
N GLY A 52 9.88 6.11 0.20
CA GLY A 52 9.24 4.84 0.55
C GLY A 52 8.04 4.50 -0.34
N TRP A 53 7.18 5.47 -0.66
CA TRP A 53 6.04 5.27 -1.56
C TRP A 53 6.46 5.05 -3.01
N LYS A 54 7.46 5.79 -3.52
CA LYS A 54 8.05 5.54 -4.85
C LYS A 54 8.65 4.15 -4.96
N ALA A 55 9.39 3.70 -3.94
CA ALA A 55 9.93 2.35 -3.88
C ALA A 55 8.82 1.28 -3.86
N LYS A 56 7.74 1.49 -3.10
CA LYS A 56 6.57 0.59 -3.08
C LYS A 56 5.90 0.48 -4.46
N LEU A 57 5.77 1.60 -5.19
CA LEU A 57 5.22 1.58 -6.55
C LEU A 57 6.08 0.75 -7.50
N ILE A 58 7.42 0.91 -7.44
CA ILE A 58 8.34 0.12 -8.26
C ILE A 58 8.18 -1.38 -7.95
N ARG A 59 8.27 -1.79 -6.68
CA ARG A 59 8.13 -3.20 -6.27
C ARG A 59 6.76 -3.78 -6.62
N SER A 60 5.71 -2.98 -6.53
CA SER A 60 4.36 -3.43 -6.87
C SER A 60 4.19 -3.62 -8.37
N SER A 61 4.81 -2.76 -9.18
CA SER A 61 4.82 -2.87 -10.64
C SER A 61 5.70 -4.02 -11.16
N SER A 62 6.80 -4.36 -10.46
CA SER A 62 7.64 -5.53 -10.78
C SER A 62 7.04 -6.85 -10.27
N GLY A 63 5.97 -6.78 -9.47
CA GLY A 63 5.31 -7.94 -8.87
C GLY A 63 6.02 -8.51 -7.64
N GLU A 64 7.09 -7.87 -7.17
CA GLU A 64 7.81 -8.22 -5.93
C GLU A 64 6.97 -7.95 -4.68
N GLN A 65 6.08 -6.95 -4.75
CA GLN A 65 5.15 -6.61 -3.68
C GLN A 65 3.71 -6.73 -4.19
N ARG A 66 2.85 -7.41 -3.43
CA ARG A 66 1.43 -7.60 -3.77
C ARG A 66 0.55 -7.23 -2.59
N TRP A 67 -0.68 -6.79 -2.86
CA TRP A 67 -1.68 -6.55 -1.83
C TRP A 67 -2.81 -7.58 -1.93
N GLY A 68 -2.77 -8.60 -1.08
CA GLY A 68 -3.81 -9.63 -1.03
C GLY A 68 -4.93 -9.26 -0.06
N LEU A 69 -6.19 -9.36 -0.49
CA LEU A 69 -7.35 -9.41 0.39
C LEU A 69 -7.77 -10.85 0.60
N PHE A 70 -7.87 -11.26 1.87
CA PHE A 70 -8.34 -12.58 2.25
C PHE A 70 -9.56 -12.47 3.15
N ILE A 71 -10.67 -13.07 2.74
CA ILE A 71 -11.91 -13.15 3.53
C ILE A 71 -12.24 -14.63 3.69
N ALA A 72 -12.59 -15.05 4.89
CA ALA A 72 -12.98 -16.43 5.15
C ALA A 72 -13.98 -16.50 6.31
N LYS A 73 -14.77 -17.56 6.38
CA LYS A 73 -15.71 -17.81 7.47
C LYS A 73 -15.31 -19.04 8.24
N LYS A 74 -15.43 -18.95 9.57
CA LYS A 74 -15.33 -20.12 10.43
C LYS A 74 -16.69 -20.81 10.46
N LYS A 75 -16.70 -22.14 10.34
CA LYS A 75 -17.90 -22.94 10.60
C LYS A 75 -18.44 -22.71 12.00
#